data_AF-A0A353LKD2-F1
#
_entry.id   AF-A0A353LKD2-F1
#
_cell.length_a   1.000
_cell.length_b   1.000
_cell.length_c   1.000
_cell.angle_alpha   90.00
_cell.angle_beta   90.00
_cell.angle_gamma   90.00
#
_symmetry.space_group_name_H-M   'P 1'
#
loop_
_entity.id
_entity.type
_entity.pdbx_description
1 polymer ?
#
loop_
_entity_poly.entity_id
_entity_poly.type
_entity_poly.pdbx_seq_one_letter_code
_entity_poly.pdbx_strand_id
1 'polypeptide(L)' 'MKKSLIRVRMSAHDAHYGGNLVDGAKMLQLFGDVATELLIANDGDEGLFVAYD' A
#
# COMPACT_ATOMS: atom_id res chain seq x y z
N MET A 1 16.34 6.58 -10.07
CA MET A 1 15.17 5.78 -9.67
C MET A 1 14.53 6.45 -8.46
N LYS A 2 13.26 6.85 -8.54
CA LYS A 2 12.56 7.44 -7.38
C LYS A 2 12.30 6.34 -6.33
N LYS A 3 12.40 6.69 -5.05
CA LYS A 3 12.17 5.78 -3.92
C LYS A 3 10.97 6.30 -3.13
N SER A 4 9.95 5.47 -2.97
CA SER A 4 8.83 5.69 -2.05
C SER A 4 9.07 4.95 -0.73
N LEU A 5 8.59 5.52 0.38
CA LEU A 5 8.67 4.91 1.71
C LEU A 5 7.46 5.32 2.55
N ILE A 6 6.60 4.35 2.85
CA ILE A 6 5.58 4.49 3.90
C ILE A 6 6.15 3.94 5.20
N ARG A 7 6.19 4.79 6.24
CA ARG A 7 6.58 4.41 7.60
C ARG A 7 5.46 4.79 8.56
N VAL A 8 4.78 3.78 9.08
CA VAL A 8 3.62 3.95 9.96
C VAL A 8 3.69 2.97 11.13
N ARG A 9 3.00 3.32 12.23
CA ARG A 9 2.83 2.43 13.39
C ARG A 9 1.51 1.69 13.26
N MET A 10 1.52 0.37 13.43
CA MET A 10 0.29 -0.41 13.53
C MET A 10 -0.35 -0.21 14.90
N SER A 11 -1.66 -0.01 14.89
CA SER A 11 -2.50 0.16 16.07
C SER A 11 -3.15 -1.17 16.47
N ALA A 12 -3.83 -1.19 17.61
CA ALA A 12 -4.65 -2.33 18.01
C ALA A 12 -5.79 -2.63 17.01
N HIS A 13 -6.23 -1.63 16.22
CA HIS A 13 -7.24 -1.82 15.17
C HIS A 13 -6.72 -2.57 13.95
N ASP A 14 -5.40 -2.64 13.75
CA ASP A 14 -4.80 -3.35 12.63
C ASP A 14 -4.58 -4.85 12.94
N ALA A 15 -4.74 -5.27 14.21
CA ALA A 15 -4.64 -6.67 14.59
C ALA A 15 -5.81 -7.47 13.99
N HIS A 16 -5.50 -8.59 13.34
CA HIS A 16 -6.49 -9.42 12.66
C HIS A 16 -6.59 -10.83 13.25
N TYR A 17 -5.45 -11.42 13.62
CA TYR A 17 -5.39 -12.72 14.28
C TYR A 17 -5.12 -12.57 15.78
N GLY A 18 -5.33 -13.68 16.51
CA GLY A 18 -5.05 -13.74 17.94
C GLY A 18 -3.60 -13.37 18.28
N GLY A 19 -3.39 -12.75 19.45
CA GLY A 19 -2.06 -12.33 19.89
C GLY A 19 -1.56 -11.02 19.25
N ASN A 20 -2.47 -10.13 18.83
CA ASN A 20 -2.14 -8.86 18.16
C ASN A 20 -1.40 -9.03 16.83
N LEU A 21 -1.62 -10.14 16.14
CA LEU A 21 -0.97 -10.43 14.86
C LEU A 21 -1.75 -9.76 13.72
N VAL A 22 -1.08 -8.85 13.01
CA VAL A 22 -1.59 -8.21 11.79
C VAL A 22 -1.51 -9.22 10.65
N ASP A 23 -2.53 -9.26 9.81
CA ASP A 23 -2.52 -10.11 8.63
C ASP A 23 -1.59 -9.59 7.52
N GLY A 24 -1.30 -10.44 6.53
CA GLY A 24 -0.50 -10.05 5.37
C GLY A 24 -1.23 -9.13 4.39
N ALA A 25 -2.57 -9.13 4.38
CA ALA A 25 -3.35 -8.29 3.48
C ALA A 25 -3.15 -6.80 3.79
N LYS A 26 -2.94 -6.44 5.06
CA LYS A 26 -2.54 -5.09 5.47
C LYS A 26 -1.24 -4.62 4.80
N MET A 27 -0.25 -5.51 4.66
CA MET A 27 0.99 -5.19 3.96
C MET A 27 0.76 -5.00 2.46
N LEU A 28 -0.11 -5.82 1.85
CA LEU A 28 -0.47 -5.67 0.44
C LEU A 28 -1.17 -4.33 0.16
N GLN A 29 -2.02 -3.85 1.08
CA GLN A 29 -2.63 -2.52 0.97
C GLN A 29 -1.55 -1.42 0.93
N LEU A 30 -0.59 -1.45 1.87
CA LEU A 30 0.50 -0.47 1.90
C LEU A 30 1.42 -0.55 0.67
N PHE A 31 1.61 -1.76 0.11
CA PHE A 31 2.33 -1.91 -1.15
C PHE A 31 1.57 -1.32 -2.34
N GLY A 32 0.24 -1.37 -2.33
CA GLY A 32 -0.61 -0.65 -3.28
C GLY A 32 -0.33 0.85 -3.24
N ASP A 33 -0.36 1.45 -2.06
CA ASP A 33 -0.10 2.88 -1.89
C ASP A 33 1.32 3.28 -2.34
N VAL A 34 2.33 2.47 -2.01
CA VAL A 34 3.71 2.67 -2.50
C VAL A 34 3.78 2.60 -4.02
N ALA A 35 3.09 1.64 -4.64
CA ALA A 35 3.06 1.50 -6.09
C ALA A 35 2.36 2.70 -6.74
N THR A 36 1.21 3.13 -6.23
CA THR A 36 0.50 4.33 -6.69
C THR A 36 1.39 5.57 -6.59
N GLU A 37 2.10 5.79 -5.48
CA GLU A 37 3.03 6.93 -5.35
C GLU A 37 4.13 6.86 -6.42
N LEU A 38 4.71 5.68 -6.65
CA LEU A 38 5.75 5.50 -7.67
C LEU A 38 5.25 5.75 -9.09
N LEU A 39 4.03 5.31 -9.40
CA LEU A 39 3.41 5.48 -10.72
C LEU A 39 3.03 6.93 -10.96
N ILE A 40 2.47 7.63 -9.96
CA ILE A 40 2.25 9.08 -10.06
C ILE A 40 3.57 9.80 -10.32
N ALA A 41 4.61 9.41 -9.58
CA ALA A 41 5.89 10.09 -9.65
C ALA A 41 6.62 9.83 -10.98
N ASN A 42 6.48 8.66 -11.59
CA ASN A 42 7.20 8.29 -12.81
C ASN A 42 6.39 8.54 -14.08
N ASP A 43 5.10 8.26 -14.05
CA ASP A 43 4.22 8.14 -15.22
C ASP A 43 3.12 9.23 -15.23
N GLY A 44 2.86 9.87 -14.09
CA GLY A 44 1.90 10.97 -13.97
C GLY A 44 0.44 10.54 -13.73
N ASP A 45 0.21 9.24 -13.49
CA ASP A 45 -1.09 8.67 -13.15
C ASP A 45 -0.98 7.61 -12.04
N GLU A 46 -2.12 7.13 -11.54
CA GLU A 46 -2.19 6.23 -10.38
C GLU A 46 -1.91 4.75 -10.70
N GLY A 47 -1.61 4.40 -11.95
CA GLY A 47 -1.47 3.02 -12.39
C GLY A 47 -2.79 2.35 -12.73
N LEU A 48 -3.78 3.11 -13.20
CA LEU A 48 -5.09 2.57 -13.54
C LEU A 48 -4.96 1.57 -14.69
N PHE A 49 -5.49 0.36 -14.51
CA PHE A 49 -5.57 -0.59 -15.61
C PHE A 49 -6.43 -0.01 -16.73
N VAL A 50 -6.05 -0.31 -17.98
CA VAL A 50 -6.61 0.29 -19.20
C VAL A 50 -8.12 0.07 -19.41
N ALA A 51 -8.79 -0.67 -18.52
CA ALA A 51 -10.23 -0.90 -18.55
C ALA A 51 -10.83 -0.99 -17.14
N TYR A 52 -11.48 0.09 -16.72
CA TYR A 52 -12.62 0.03 -15.80
C TYR A 52 -13.80 0.63 -16.56
N ASP A 53 -14.51 -0.21 -17.32
CA ASP A 53 -15.92 0.02 -17.64
C ASP A 53 -16.79 -0.56 -16.51
#